data_AF-A0A8H4XTW4-F1
#
_entry.id   AF-A0A8H4XTW4-F1
#
_cell.length_a   1.000
_cell.length_b   1.000
_cell.length_c   1.000
_cell.angle_alpha   90.00
_cell.angle_beta   90.00
_cell.angle_gamma   90.00
#
_symmetry.space_group_name_H-M   'P 1'
#
loop_
_entity.id
_entity.type
_entity.pdbx_description
1 polymer ?
#
loop_
_entity_poly.entity_id
_entity_poly.type
_entity_poly.pdbx_seq_one_letter_code
_entity_poly.pdbx_strand_id
1 'polypeptide(L)'
;MSLCDSSSPVRHAVLSIAASHLAVAESNSDSSRSHALAIAAHNYRINAIASLRETLAQDLTLAVQSDAAIASILLLEISKQFESASDNDVNHLIGAKEMIVARGGPQSMTTPSARFLLNQILFHDMLSAVSRGTEPLIRLYWPCEERDAFTSPFLELESSRGYHPAIMQAVARVSELKARKEAATFTSEDNGYNEINPALANLLLAGQQVENELLSM
;
A
#
# COMPACT_ATOMS: atom_id res chain seq x y z
N MET A 1 13.00 19.69 10.88
CA MET A 1 12.57 18.89 12.04
C MET A 1 13.25 17.54 11.93
N SER A 2 13.90 17.05 13.00
CA SER A 2 14.65 15.78 12.94
C SER A 2 13.65 14.62 12.93
N LEU A 3 13.85 13.62 12.07
CA LEU A 3 12.99 12.43 12.03
C LEU A 3 12.93 11.69 13.38
N CYS A 4 13.92 11.94 14.26
CA CYS A 4 14.11 11.29 15.55
C CYS A 4 13.70 12.14 16.77
N ASP A 5 13.04 13.29 16.59
CA ASP A 5 12.55 14.09 17.73
C ASP A 5 11.59 13.25 18.59
N SER A 6 11.60 13.46 19.91
CA SER A 6 10.85 12.62 20.86
C SER A 6 9.34 12.65 20.65
N SER A 7 8.82 13.76 20.13
CA SER A 7 7.42 13.98 19.73
C SER A 7 7.13 13.64 18.27
N SER A 8 8.12 13.18 17.51
CA SER A 8 7.95 12.89 16.09
C SER A 8 6.99 11.72 15.88
N PRO A 9 5.95 11.86 15.03
CA PRO A 9 5.07 10.75 14.69
C PRO A 9 5.84 9.59 14.02
N VAL A 10 6.95 9.89 13.32
CA VAL A 10 7.82 8.89 12.69
C VAL A 10 8.46 8.01 13.75
N ARG A 11 8.97 8.61 14.82
CA ARG A 11 9.64 7.89 15.91
C ARG A 11 8.68 6.89 16.56
N HIS A 12 7.47 7.33 16.89
CA HIS A 12 6.45 6.47 17.45
C HIS A 12 6.06 5.34 16.48
N ALA A 13 5.95 5.62 15.18
CA ALA A 13 5.65 4.59 14.18
C ALA A 13 6.78 3.55 14.06
N VAL A 14 8.05 3.97 14.08
CA VAL A 14 9.22 3.07 14.08
C VAL A 14 9.23 2.18 15.34
N LEU A 15 8.99 2.76 16.51
CA LEU A 15 8.94 2.02 17.77
C LEU A 15 7.80 1.00 17.79
N SER A 16 6.65 1.35 17.20
CA SER A 16 5.53 0.43 17.03
C SER A 16 5.92 -0.79 16.19
N ILE A 17 6.52 -0.58 15.02
CA ILE A 17 6.98 -1.68 14.15
C ILE A 17 8.03 -2.55 14.86
N ALA A 18 9.02 -1.92 15.48
CA ALA A 18 10.09 -2.64 16.16
C ALA A 18 9.55 -3.51 17.30
N ALA A 19 8.63 -2.98 18.11
CA ALA A 19 7.99 -3.71 19.18
C ALA A 19 7.10 -4.85 18.65
N SER A 20 6.34 -4.63 17.56
CA SER A 20 5.55 -5.69 16.92
C SER A 20 6.43 -6.83 16.40
N HIS A 21 7.53 -6.50 15.73
CA HIS A 21 8.47 -7.50 15.21
C HIS A 21 9.12 -8.31 16.33
N LEU A 22 9.56 -7.65 17.41
CA LEU A 22 10.10 -8.32 18.58
C LEU A 22 9.06 -9.22 19.27
N ALA A 23 7.80 -8.77 19.35
CA ALA A 23 6.71 -9.56 19.92
C ALA A 23 6.46 -10.87 19.16
N VAL A 24 6.54 -10.83 17.82
CA VAL A 24 6.43 -12.00 16.94
C VAL A 24 7.67 -12.89 17.06
N ALA A 25 8.87 -12.32 17.08
CA ALA A 25 10.10 -13.09 17.21
C ALA A 25 10.20 -13.85 18.54
N GLU A 26 9.69 -13.24 19.63
CA GLU A 26 9.74 -13.80 20.98
C GLU A 26 8.48 -14.61 21.37
N SER A 27 7.49 -14.72 20.48
CA SER A 27 6.22 -15.41 20.76
C SER A 27 6.39 -16.88 21.15
N ASN A 28 7.46 -17.52 20.65
CA ASN A 28 7.76 -18.92 20.90
C ASN A 28 8.67 -19.16 22.12
N SER A 29 9.34 -18.12 22.62
CA SER A 29 10.34 -18.24 23.69
C SER A 29 9.88 -17.69 25.04
N ASP A 30 9.13 -16.58 25.04
CA ASP A 30 8.65 -15.93 26.27
C ASP A 30 7.31 -15.23 25.99
N SER A 31 6.22 -15.94 26.28
CA SER A 31 4.87 -15.45 26.01
C SER A 31 4.50 -14.21 26.83
N SER A 32 5.08 -14.03 28.03
CA SER A 32 4.84 -12.85 28.87
C SER A 32 5.50 -11.61 28.30
N ARG A 33 6.76 -11.74 27.88
CA ARG A 33 7.50 -10.66 27.23
C ARG A 33 6.94 -10.31 25.87
N SER A 34 6.57 -11.32 25.07
CA SER A 34 5.86 -11.12 23.79
C SER A 34 4.56 -10.32 24.00
N HIS A 35 3.77 -10.65 25.02
CA HIS A 35 2.54 -9.91 25.33
C HIS A 35 2.81 -8.46 25.75
N ALA A 36 3.82 -8.21 26.60
CA ALA A 36 4.22 -6.86 26.97
C ALA A 36 4.70 -6.03 25.77
N LEU A 37 5.45 -6.65 24.84
CA LEU A 37 5.88 -6.01 23.60
C LEU A 37 4.72 -5.69 22.66
N ALA A 38 3.71 -6.58 22.57
CA ALA A 38 2.50 -6.30 21.80
C ALA A 38 1.72 -5.10 22.35
N ILE A 39 1.60 -4.99 23.69
CA ILE A 39 0.99 -3.82 24.35
C ILE A 39 1.81 -2.55 24.05
N ALA A 40 3.14 -2.62 24.16
CA ALA A 40 4.00 -1.49 23.86
C ALA A 40 3.87 -1.03 22.40
N ALA A 41 3.83 -1.98 21.46
CA ALA A 41 3.63 -1.72 20.04
C ALA A 41 2.32 -0.98 19.77
N HIS A 42 1.23 -1.41 20.42
CA HIS A 42 -0.07 -0.76 20.35
C HIS A 42 -0.04 0.67 20.91
N ASN A 43 0.58 0.88 22.07
CA ASN A 43 0.72 2.21 22.66
C ASN A 43 1.54 3.16 21.77
N TYR A 44 2.63 2.69 21.18
CA TYR A 44 3.41 3.48 20.23
C TYR A 44 2.61 3.83 18.98
N ARG A 45 1.76 2.92 18.49
CA ARG A 45 0.85 3.20 17.37
C ARG A 45 -0.14 4.31 17.70
N ILE A 46 -0.78 4.26 18.88
CA ILE A 46 -1.69 5.32 19.34
C ILE A 46 -0.97 6.66 19.40
N ASN A 47 0.24 6.69 19.97
CA ASN A 47 1.04 7.91 20.08
C ASN A 47 1.45 8.46 18.70
N ALA A 48 1.81 7.59 17.75
CA ALA A 48 2.11 7.98 16.38
C ALA A 48 0.90 8.65 15.71
N ILE A 49 -0.29 8.06 15.86
CA ILE A 49 -1.54 8.61 15.31
C ILE A 49 -1.88 9.95 15.97
N ALA A 50 -1.74 10.07 17.30
CA ALA A 50 -2.01 11.30 18.02
C ALA A 50 -1.05 12.43 17.60
N SER A 51 0.26 12.18 17.58
CA SER A 51 1.25 13.16 17.13
C SER A 51 1.08 13.54 15.66
N LEU A 52 0.68 12.60 14.81
CA LEU A 52 0.39 12.88 13.41
C LEU A 52 -0.84 13.79 13.26
N ARG A 53 -1.92 13.50 14.01
CA ARG A 53 -3.13 14.34 14.03
C ARG A 53 -2.83 15.75 14.50
N GLU A 54 -2.01 15.88 15.55
CA GLU A 54 -1.56 17.19 16.04
C GLU A 54 -0.76 17.94 14.96
N THR A 55 0.19 17.26 14.30
CA THR A 55 0.98 17.84 13.21
C THR A 55 0.09 18.33 12.06
N LEU A 56 -0.91 17.54 11.68
CA LEU A 56 -1.87 17.89 10.61
C LEU A 56 -2.81 19.04 11.01
N ALA A 57 -3.15 19.15 12.29
CA ALA A 57 -4.05 20.18 12.80
C ALA A 57 -3.39 21.56 12.99
N GLN A 58 -2.08 21.59 13.27
CA GLN A 58 -1.34 22.84 13.51
C GLN A 58 -1.16 23.67 12.23
N ASP A 59 -0.67 23.06 11.16
CA ASP A 59 -0.52 23.72 9.85
C ASP A 59 -0.54 22.66 8.74
N LEU A 60 -1.70 22.51 8.12
CA LEU A 60 -1.92 21.52 7.06
C LEU A 60 -0.96 21.74 5.87
N THR A 61 -0.68 23.00 5.54
CA THR A 61 0.20 23.39 4.42
C THR A 61 1.64 22.94 4.67
N LEU A 62 2.16 23.15 5.88
CA LEU A 62 3.49 22.68 6.26
C LEU A 62 3.53 21.15 6.42
N ALA A 63 2.46 20.55 6.94
CA ALA A 63 2.37 19.11 7.12
C ALA A 63 2.38 18.37 5.78
N VAL A 64 1.70 18.88 4.76
CA VAL A 64 1.73 18.34 3.37
C VAL A 64 3.13 18.34 2.77
N GLN A 65 3.96 19.34 3.13
CA GLN A 65 5.35 19.43 2.66
C GLN A 65 6.34 18.62 3.52
N SER A 66 5.87 17.99 4.61
CA SER A 66 6.70 17.26 5.54
C SER A 66 6.87 15.78 5.14
N ASP A 67 8.09 15.42 4.73
CA ASP A 67 8.47 14.02 4.49
C ASP A 67 8.24 13.15 5.73
N ALA A 68 8.34 13.73 6.94
CA ALA A 68 8.11 13.02 8.20
C ALA A 68 6.62 12.66 8.40
N ALA A 69 5.69 13.52 7.99
CA ALA A 69 4.26 13.23 8.08
C ALA A 69 3.89 12.09 7.13
N ILE A 70 4.38 12.15 5.88
CA ILE A 70 4.21 11.06 4.91
C ILE A 70 4.82 9.77 5.45
N ALA A 71 6.08 9.81 5.91
CA ALA A 71 6.75 8.63 6.47
C ALA A 71 6.00 7.99 7.63
N SER A 72 5.42 8.81 8.51
CA SER A 72 4.63 8.32 9.65
C SER A 72 3.41 7.52 9.19
N ILE A 73 2.69 8.03 8.20
CA ILE A 73 1.52 7.34 7.62
C ILE A 73 1.92 5.98 7.04
N LEU A 74 3.08 5.92 6.37
CA LEU A 74 3.55 4.66 5.77
C LEU A 74 3.97 3.64 6.80
N LEU A 75 4.73 4.07 7.80
CA LEU A 75 5.14 3.19 8.88
C LEU A 75 3.91 2.67 9.66
N LEU A 76 2.87 3.48 9.80
CA LEU A 76 1.58 3.06 10.38
C LEU A 76 0.79 2.07 9.51
N GLU A 77 1.00 2.09 8.19
CA GLU A 77 0.42 1.08 7.29
C GLU A 77 1.23 -0.23 7.36
N ILE A 78 2.55 -0.14 7.29
CA ILE A 78 3.45 -1.30 7.39
C ILE A 78 3.22 -2.03 8.72
N SER A 79 3.02 -1.30 9.82
CA SER A 79 2.80 -1.91 11.13
C SER A 79 1.56 -2.81 11.20
N LYS A 80 0.55 -2.57 10.36
CA LYS A 80 -0.65 -3.43 10.29
C LYS A 80 -0.34 -4.84 9.80
N GLN A 81 0.73 -5.04 9.03
CA GLN A 81 1.11 -6.37 8.54
C GLN A 81 1.55 -7.32 9.66
N PHE A 82 1.89 -6.77 10.84
CA PHE A 82 2.27 -7.55 12.02
C PHE A 82 1.10 -7.74 13.01
N GLU A 83 -0.05 -7.11 12.75
CA GLU A 83 -1.24 -7.28 13.58
C GLU A 83 -2.03 -8.49 13.04
N SER A 84 -2.35 -9.45 13.91
CA SER A 84 -3.01 -10.72 13.54
C SER A 84 -4.51 -10.59 13.21
N ALA A 85 -5.03 -9.37 13.06
CA ALA A 85 -6.44 -9.08 12.85
C ALA A 85 -6.66 -8.48 11.46
N SER A 86 -7.45 -9.19 10.64
CA SER A 86 -7.69 -8.94 9.22
C SER A 86 -8.63 -7.77 8.90
N ASP A 87 -9.03 -6.95 9.86
CA ASP A 87 -9.87 -5.77 9.61
C ASP A 87 -9.00 -4.61 9.12
N ASN A 88 -8.60 -4.73 7.86
CA ASN A 88 -7.50 -3.97 7.28
C ASN A 88 -7.98 -2.63 6.72
N ASP A 89 -7.87 -1.61 7.56
CA ASP A 89 -8.26 -0.22 7.32
C ASP A 89 -7.41 0.40 6.19
N VAL A 90 -7.93 0.46 4.95
CA VAL A 90 -7.26 1.11 3.78
C VAL A 90 -7.05 2.63 3.96
N ASN A 91 -7.52 3.18 5.09
CA ASN A 91 -7.55 4.60 5.40
C ASN A 91 -6.18 5.30 5.38
N HIS A 92 -5.08 4.61 5.72
CA HIS A 92 -3.76 5.26 5.79
C HIS A 92 -3.10 5.41 4.42
N LEU A 93 -3.21 4.41 3.53
CA LEU A 93 -2.72 4.54 2.15
C LEU A 93 -3.47 5.64 1.39
N ILE A 94 -4.79 5.75 1.62
CA ILE A 94 -5.60 6.85 1.10
C ILE A 94 -5.09 8.19 1.66
N GLY A 95 -4.84 8.28 2.98
CA GLY A 95 -4.29 9.50 3.59
C GLY A 95 -2.91 9.91 3.02
N ALA A 96 -2.00 8.97 2.84
CA ALA A 96 -0.69 9.24 2.23
C ALA A 96 -0.83 9.75 0.78
N LYS A 97 -1.76 9.17 0.03
CA LYS A 97 -2.07 9.58 -1.34
C LYS A 97 -2.61 11.01 -1.38
N GLU A 98 -3.59 11.35 -0.55
CA GLU A 98 -4.14 12.72 -0.50
C GLU A 98 -3.05 13.74 -0.15
N MET A 99 -2.11 13.39 0.75
CA MET A 99 -0.96 14.25 1.03
C MET A 99 -0.01 14.43 -0.16
N ILE A 100 0.27 13.35 -0.91
CA ILE A 100 1.12 13.43 -2.12
C ILE A 100 0.44 14.27 -3.21
N VAL A 101 -0.85 14.09 -3.42
CA VAL A 101 -1.64 14.90 -4.37
C VAL A 101 -1.60 16.37 -3.97
N ALA A 102 -1.84 16.68 -2.69
CA ALA A 102 -1.77 18.04 -2.18
C ALA A 102 -0.38 18.68 -2.31
N ARG A 103 0.69 17.86 -2.36
CA ARG A 103 2.07 18.33 -2.59
C ARG A 103 2.36 18.65 -4.07
N GLY A 104 1.45 18.30 -4.98
CA GLY A 104 1.64 18.41 -6.43
C GLY A 104 2.01 17.09 -7.09
N GLY A 105 1.69 15.94 -6.49
CA GLY A 105 1.84 14.60 -7.07
C GLY A 105 3.24 13.97 -6.91
N PRO A 106 3.44 12.70 -7.33
CA PRO A 106 4.73 12.01 -7.39
C PRO A 106 5.90 12.83 -7.94
N GLN A 107 5.66 13.64 -8.99
CA GLN A 107 6.68 14.54 -9.56
C GLN A 107 7.18 15.59 -8.56
N SER A 108 6.38 15.94 -7.55
CA SER A 108 6.79 16.86 -6.48
C SER A 108 7.69 16.20 -5.43
N MET A 109 7.74 14.86 -5.39
CA MET A 109 8.54 14.06 -4.45
C MET A 109 10.01 14.01 -4.91
N THR A 110 10.68 15.15 -4.94
CA THR A 110 12.01 15.30 -5.55
C THR A 110 13.17 14.91 -4.62
N THR A 111 12.97 14.89 -3.29
CA THR A 111 14.01 14.52 -2.33
C THR A 111 14.24 13.00 -2.33
N PRO A 112 15.47 12.51 -2.05
CA PRO A 112 15.73 11.07 -1.96
C PRO A 112 14.82 10.35 -0.96
N SER A 113 14.56 10.98 0.20
CA SER A 113 13.64 10.47 1.21
C SER A 113 12.21 10.39 0.69
N ALA A 114 11.71 11.44 0.04
CA ALA A 114 10.37 11.43 -0.56
C ALA A 114 10.24 10.35 -1.64
N ARG A 115 11.23 10.19 -2.52
CA ARG A 115 11.23 9.12 -3.54
C ARG A 115 11.23 7.74 -2.91
N PHE A 116 12.03 7.53 -1.86
CA PHE A 116 12.03 6.27 -1.12
C PHE A 116 10.65 5.97 -0.53
N LEU A 117 10.01 6.94 0.12
CA LEU A 117 8.68 6.78 0.72
C LEU A 117 7.60 6.50 -0.33
N LEU A 118 7.65 7.23 -1.46
CA LEU A 118 6.76 6.99 -2.60
C LEU A 118 6.91 5.56 -3.13
N ASN A 119 8.15 5.08 -3.30
CA ASN A 119 8.42 3.70 -3.68
C ASN A 119 7.84 2.68 -2.68
N GLN A 120 7.94 2.96 -1.38
CA GLN A 120 7.33 2.10 -0.36
C GLN A 120 5.80 2.04 -0.49
N ILE A 121 5.13 3.19 -0.68
CA ILE A 121 3.67 3.24 -0.86
C ILE A 121 3.24 2.34 -2.00
N LEU A 122 3.86 2.52 -3.16
CA LEU A 122 3.47 1.79 -4.36
C LEU A 122 3.65 0.29 -4.19
N PHE A 123 4.76 -0.10 -3.56
CA PHE A 123 5.04 -1.49 -3.26
C PHE A 123 3.98 -2.11 -2.34
N HIS A 124 3.62 -1.41 -1.25
CA HIS A 124 2.61 -1.90 -0.29
C HIS A 124 1.19 -1.90 -0.87
N ASP A 125 0.83 -0.92 -1.69
CA ASP A 125 -0.43 -0.90 -2.43
C ASP A 125 -0.52 -2.11 -3.38
N MET A 126 0.54 -2.38 -4.15
CA MET A 126 0.60 -3.55 -5.04
C MET A 126 0.52 -4.87 -4.28
N LEU A 127 1.29 -5.07 -3.20
CA LEU A 127 1.21 -6.29 -2.39
C LEU A 127 -0.18 -6.51 -1.80
N SER A 128 -0.79 -5.43 -1.30
CA SER A 128 -2.12 -5.50 -0.71
C SER A 128 -3.18 -5.83 -1.75
N ALA A 129 -3.06 -5.27 -2.95
CA ALA A 129 -3.92 -5.56 -4.10
C ALA A 129 -3.81 -7.03 -4.54
N VAL A 130 -2.58 -7.55 -4.67
CA VAL A 130 -2.32 -8.98 -4.95
C VAL A 130 -2.96 -9.87 -3.90
N SER A 131 -2.75 -9.57 -2.61
CA SER A 131 -3.26 -10.37 -1.49
C SER A 131 -4.79 -10.40 -1.44
N ARG A 132 -5.45 -9.30 -1.81
CA ARG A 132 -6.92 -9.19 -1.78
C ARG A 132 -7.59 -9.59 -3.08
N GLY A 133 -6.84 -9.77 -4.17
CA GLY A 133 -7.41 -9.89 -5.51
C GLY A 133 -8.22 -8.65 -5.90
N THR A 134 -7.69 -7.47 -5.60
CA THR A 134 -8.30 -6.19 -5.97
C THR A 134 -7.36 -5.41 -6.88
N GLU A 135 -7.86 -4.43 -7.64
CA GLU A 135 -7.00 -3.53 -8.40
C GLU A 135 -6.09 -2.71 -7.44
N PRO A 136 -4.80 -2.50 -7.76
CA PRO A 136 -3.94 -1.56 -7.06
C PRO A 136 -4.52 -0.15 -7.09
N LEU A 137 -4.57 0.51 -5.94
CA LEU A 137 -5.16 1.83 -5.86
C LEU A 137 -4.35 2.86 -6.66
N ILE A 138 -3.06 2.62 -6.92
CA ILE A 138 -2.19 3.45 -7.75
C ILE A 138 -2.80 3.76 -9.14
N ARG A 139 -3.53 2.82 -9.75
CA ARG A 139 -4.18 3.03 -11.08
C ARG A 139 -5.32 4.04 -11.02
N LEU A 140 -6.08 4.02 -9.92
CA LEU A 140 -7.19 4.94 -9.67
C LEU A 140 -6.70 6.34 -9.28
N TYR A 141 -5.48 6.45 -8.78
CA TYR A 141 -4.96 7.66 -8.15
C TYR A 141 -3.95 8.43 -8.98
N TRP A 142 -3.31 7.77 -9.94
CA TRP A 142 -2.34 8.38 -10.83
C TRP A 142 -2.66 7.97 -12.27
N PRO A 143 -3.71 8.55 -12.89
CA PRO A 143 -4.03 8.23 -14.27
C PRO A 143 -2.79 8.54 -15.11
N CYS A 144 -2.20 7.48 -15.65
CA CYS A 144 -1.20 7.59 -16.69
C CYS A 144 -1.96 8.12 -17.89
N GLU A 145 -2.12 9.44 -18.02
CA GLU A 145 -2.50 9.99 -19.31
C GLU A 145 -1.46 9.48 -20.31
N GLU A 146 -1.92 9.04 -21.48
CA GLU A 146 -1.14 8.48 -22.60
C GLU A 146 -0.15 9.50 -23.21
N ARG A 147 0.61 10.23 -22.38
CA ARG A 147 1.67 11.12 -22.79
C ARG A 147 2.99 10.40 -22.60
N ASP A 148 3.45 9.86 -23.73
CA ASP A 148 4.79 9.37 -24.01
C ASP A 148 5.28 8.26 -23.07
N ALA A 149 5.18 7.03 -23.58
CA ALA A 149 5.62 5.76 -23.01
C ALA A 149 7.12 5.65 -22.66
N PHE A 150 7.85 6.77 -22.57
CA PHE A 150 9.27 6.82 -22.19
C PHE A 150 9.59 7.86 -21.11
N THR A 151 8.60 8.62 -20.61
CA THR A 151 8.83 9.70 -19.62
C THR A 151 7.71 9.84 -18.59
N SER A 152 6.91 8.80 -18.35
CA SER A 152 6.22 8.76 -17.05
C SER A 152 7.31 8.64 -15.98
N PRO A 153 7.13 9.19 -14.77
CA PRO A 153 7.97 8.85 -13.64
C PRO A 153 7.61 7.40 -13.27
N PHE A 154 7.96 6.46 -14.15
CA PHE A 154 8.15 5.07 -13.84
C PHE A 154 9.22 5.11 -12.76
N LEU A 155 8.72 5.18 -11.53
CA LEU A 155 9.49 5.08 -10.33
C LEU A 155 10.41 3.90 -10.55
N GLU A 156 11.71 4.19 -10.52
CA GLU A 156 12.82 3.27 -10.60
C GLU A 156 12.78 2.37 -9.34
N LEU A 157 11.66 1.64 -9.19
CA LEU A 157 11.41 0.63 -8.19
C LEU A 157 12.28 -0.61 -8.49
N GLU A 158 12.85 -0.64 -9.69
CA GLU A 158 13.68 -1.72 -10.23
C GLU A 158 14.94 -1.97 -9.41
N SER A 159 15.53 -0.95 -8.78
CA SER A 159 16.91 -1.10 -8.30
C SER A 159 17.06 -1.56 -6.85
N SER A 160 16.01 -1.55 -6.00
CA SER A 160 16.21 -1.77 -4.55
C SER A 160 15.62 -3.05 -3.97
N ARG A 161 14.70 -3.73 -4.68
CA ARG A 161 14.00 -4.91 -4.13
C ARG A 161 13.88 -6.11 -5.07
N GLY A 162 14.40 -6.02 -6.29
CA GLY A 162 14.38 -7.13 -7.24
C GLY A 162 13.01 -7.48 -7.82
N TYR A 163 12.01 -6.60 -7.68
CA TYR A 163 10.67 -6.79 -8.26
C TYR A 163 10.36 -5.65 -9.23
N HIS A 164 10.08 -5.99 -10.49
CA HIS A 164 9.68 -5.02 -11.51
C HIS A 164 8.23 -4.58 -11.25
N PRO A 165 7.96 -3.26 -11.10
CA PRO A 165 6.62 -2.75 -10.75
C PRO A 165 5.52 -3.19 -11.74
N ALA A 166 5.87 -3.32 -13.03
CA ALA A 166 4.94 -3.80 -14.04
C ALA A 166 4.58 -5.29 -13.86
N ILE A 167 5.52 -6.14 -13.43
CA ILE A 167 5.23 -7.54 -13.05
C ILE A 167 4.29 -7.57 -11.84
N MET A 168 4.55 -6.78 -10.81
CA MET A 168 3.69 -6.72 -9.60
C MET A 168 2.28 -6.23 -9.93
N GLN A 169 2.16 -5.26 -10.83
CA GLN A 169 0.87 -4.77 -11.31
C GLN A 169 0.12 -5.83 -12.12
N ALA A 170 0.81 -6.58 -12.99
CA ALA A 170 0.22 -7.68 -13.73
C ALA A 170 -0.27 -8.79 -12.77
N VAL A 171 0.53 -9.16 -11.77
CA VAL A 171 0.13 -10.15 -10.74
C VAL A 171 -1.11 -9.68 -9.99
N ALA A 172 -1.20 -8.39 -9.62
CA ALA A 172 -2.38 -7.85 -8.94
C ALA A 172 -3.64 -7.94 -9.81
N ARG A 173 -3.53 -7.56 -11.10
CA ARG A 173 -4.63 -7.68 -12.07
C ARG A 173 -5.05 -9.13 -12.29
N VAL A 174 -4.09 -10.07 -12.36
CA VAL A 174 -4.39 -11.50 -12.46
C VAL A 174 -5.12 -12.00 -11.21
N SER A 175 -4.67 -11.61 -10.01
CA SER A 175 -5.36 -11.95 -8.76
C SER A 175 -6.80 -11.43 -8.74
N GLU A 176 -7.04 -10.22 -9.24
CA GLU A 176 -8.37 -9.66 -9.35
C GLU A 176 -9.26 -10.40 -10.37
N LEU A 177 -8.73 -10.68 -11.56
CA LEU A 177 -9.45 -11.46 -12.56
C LEU A 177 -9.81 -12.86 -12.04
N LYS A 178 -8.91 -13.48 -11.27
CA LYS A 178 -9.17 -14.75 -10.59
C LYS A 178 -10.32 -14.63 -9.59
N ALA A 179 -10.31 -13.64 -8.71
CA ALA A 179 -11.37 -13.42 -7.73
C ALA A 179 -12.73 -13.16 -8.40
N ARG A 180 -12.77 -12.33 -9.46
CA ARG A 180 -13.98 -12.07 -10.24
C ARG A 180 -14.48 -13.32 -10.96
N LYS A 181 -13.59 -14.15 -11.51
CA LYS A 181 -13.93 -15.44 -12.13
C LYS A 181 -14.56 -16.39 -11.11
N GLU A 182 -13.96 -16.53 -9.93
CA GLU A 182 -14.49 -17.37 -8.85
C GLU A 182 -15.92 -16.92 -8.47
N ALA A 183 -16.14 -15.62 -8.26
CA ALA A 183 -17.47 -15.07 -7.97
C ALA A 183 -18.50 -15.26 -9.10
N ALA A 184 -18.08 -15.14 -10.36
CA ALA A 184 -18.94 -15.37 -11.53
C ALA A 184 -19.31 -16.86 -11.73
N THR A 185 -18.46 -17.78 -11.24
CA THR A 185 -18.72 -19.22 -11.35
C THR A 185 -19.78 -19.65 -10.32
N PHE A 186 -19.73 -19.10 -9.10
CA PHE A 186 -20.75 -19.33 -8.06
C PHE A 186 -22.15 -18.82 -8.41
N THR A 187 -22.28 -17.85 -9.31
CA THR A 187 -23.57 -17.29 -9.74
C THR A 187 -24.17 -18.00 -10.97
N SER A 188 -23.39 -18.86 -11.64
CA SER A 188 -23.79 -19.50 -12.89
C SER A 188 -24.39 -20.91 -12.72
N GLU A 189 -24.33 -21.51 -11.52
CA GLU A 189 -24.87 -22.86 -11.28
C GLU A 189 -26.41 -22.92 -11.25
N ASP A 190 -27.12 -21.79 -11.26
CA ASP A 190 -28.60 -21.74 -11.12
C ASP A 190 -29.37 -21.41 -12.42
N ASN A 191 -28.70 -21.11 -13.54
CA ASN A 191 -29.37 -20.75 -14.80
C ASN A 191 -28.90 -21.61 -15.98
N GLY A 192 -29.66 -22.67 -16.25
CA GLY A 192 -29.42 -23.67 -17.30
C GLY A 192 -29.70 -23.23 -18.74
N TYR A 193 -29.08 -22.14 -19.22
CA TYR A 193 -29.07 -21.82 -20.66
C TYR A 193 -27.67 -21.37 -21.15
N ASN A 194 -27.25 -21.99 -22.26
CA ASN A 194 -25.99 -21.84 -23.00
C ASN A 194 -25.83 -20.45 -23.68
N GLU A 195 -26.07 -19.34 -22.97
CA GLU A 195 -25.57 -18.05 -23.41
C GLU A 195 -24.17 -17.84 -22.83
N ILE A 196 -23.21 -17.50 -23.69
CA ILE A 196 -21.86 -17.11 -23.28
C ILE A 196 -22.03 -15.97 -22.29
N ASN A 197 -21.81 -16.25 -21.00
CA ASN A 197 -22.02 -15.27 -19.94
C ASN A 197 -21.16 -14.04 -20.26
N PRO A 198 -21.76 -12.86 -20.51
CA PRO A 198 -21.04 -11.67 -20.94
C PRO A 198 -19.98 -11.24 -19.93
N ALA A 199 -20.15 -11.59 -18.64
CA ALA A 199 -19.13 -11.39 -17.62
C ALA A 199 -17.87 -12.24 -17.88
N LEU A 200 -18.03 -13.48 -18.33
CA LEU A 200 -16.91 -14.37 -18.66
C LEU A 200 -16.16 -13.91 -19.93
N ALA A 201 -16.89 -13.41 -20.93
CA ALA A 201 -16.28 -12.83 -22.14
C ALA A 201 -15.45 -11.57 -21.83
N ASN A 202 -15.97 -10.70 -20.96
CA ASN A 202 -15.24 -9.52 -20.47
C ASN A 202 -13.98 -9.90 -19.66
N LEU A 203 -14.06 -10.96 -18.84
CA LEU A 203 -12.89 -11.48 -18.10
C LEU A 203 -11.81 -12.06 -19.02
N LEU A 204 -12.21 -12.77 -20.08
CA LEU A 204 -11.30 -13.29 -21.10
C LEU A 204 -10.55 -12.16 -21.82
N LEU A 205 -11.29 -11.12 -22.24
CA LEU A 205 -10.71 -9.97 -22.93
C LEU A 205 -9.74 -9.20 -22.02
N ALA A 206 -10.11 -8.99 -20.75
CA ALA A 206 -9.23 -8.36 -19.77
C ALA A 206 -7.98 -9.20 -19.46
N GLY A 207 -8.11 -10.54 -19.41
CA GLY A 207 -6.97 -11.44 -19.23
C GLY A 207 -6.00 -11.40 -20.42
N GLN A 208 -6.54 -11.37 -21.64
CA GLN A 208 -5.74 -11.31 -22.87
C GLN A 208 -5.00 -9.98 -23.01
N GLN A 209 -5.59 -8.89 -22.51
CA GLN A 209 -4.90 -7.59 -22.42
C GLN A 209 -3.69 -7.65 -21.48
N VAL A 210 -3.81 -8.27 -20.31
CA VAL A 210 -2.68 -8.45 -19.37
C VAL A 210 -1.58 -9.32 -19.98
N GLU A 211 -1.95 -10.38 -20.69
CA GLU A 211 -1.01 -11.28 -21.39
C GLU A 211 -0.22 -10.53 -22.47
N ASN A 212 -0.89 -9.74 -23.31
CA ASN A 212 -0.23 -8.96 -24.36
C ASN A 212 0.74 -7.90 -23.79
N GLU A 213 0.37 -7.26 -22.68
CA GLU A 213 1.24 -6.32 -21.98
C GLU A 213 2.51 -7.03 -21.47
N LEU A 214 2.37 -8.19 -20.83
CA LEU A 214 3.50 -8.99 -20.34
C LEU A 214 4.44 -9.48 -21.44
N LEU A 215 3.91 -9.82 -22.62
CA LEU A 215 4.71 -10.26 -23.78
C LEU A 215 5.46 -9.11 -24.47
N SER A 216 5.07 -7.86 -24.21
CA SER A 216 5.67 -6.66 -24.80
C SER A 216 6.79 -6.02 -23.97
N MET A 217 7.00 -6.53 -22.76
CA MET A 217 8.03 -6.10 -21.80
C MET A 217 9.34 -6.88 -21.99
#